data_AF-A0A660VMF3-F1
#
_entry.id   AF-A0A660VMF3-F1
#
_cell.length_a   1.000
_cell.length_b   1.000
_cell.length_c   1.000
_cell.angle_alpha   90.00
_cell.angle_beta   90.00
_cell.angle_gamma   90.00
#
_symmetry.space_group_name_H-M   'P 1'
#
loop_
_entity.id
_entity.type
_entity.pdbx_description
1 polymer ?
#
loop_
_entity_poly.entity_id
_entity_poly.type
_entity_poly.pdbx_seq_one_letter_code
_entity_poly.pdbx_strand_id
1 'polypeptide(L)'
;MAKKPSVDEVLRLVKKSVDVKAYEELHWRGTFKDYLKIVIDKPDVARNAWQRLHDMVLSYGTREYTRFKEKIVHYNFFDDPIDNGKDAIYGLDRALMRLVNIIKS
;
A
#
# COMPACT_ATOMS: atom_id res chain seq x y z
N MET A 1 33.33 25.90 2.19
CA MET A 1 33.23 24.44 1.91
C MET A 1 32.34 23.83 2.98
N ALA A 2 31.23 23.18 2.61
CA ALA A 2 30.32 22.58 3.58
C ALA A 2 30.99 21.37 4.26
N LYS A 3 30.95 21.33 5.60
CA LYS A 3 31.50 20.25 6.41
C LYS A 3 30.75 18.94 6.09
N LYS A 4 31.45 17.90 5.66
CA LYS A 4 30.84 16.58 5.43
C LYS A 4 30.37 15.99 6.78
N PRO A 5 29.15 15.44 6.84
CA PRO A 5 28.62 14.90 8.08
C PRO A 5 29.41 13.67 8.53
N SER A 6 29.58 13.55 9.84
CA SER A 6 30.20 12.41 10.51
C SER A 6 29.31 11.15 10.38
N VAL A 7 29.92 9.97 10.37
CA VAL A 7 29.21 8.68 10.44
C VAL A 7 28.27 8.63 11.65
N ASP A 8 28.69 9.19 12.79
CA ASP A 8 27.86 9.25 14.00
C ASP A 8 26.65 10.17 13.84
N GLU A 9 26.79 11.26 13.08
CA GLU A 9 25.68 12.17 12.77
C GLU A 9 24.65 11.47 11.87
N VAL A 10 25.11 10.71 10.87
CA VAL A 10 24.24 9.90 10.01
C VAL A 10 23.52 8.81 10.82
N LEU A 11 24.23 8.07 11.67
CA LEU A 11 23.64 7.03 12.53
C LEU A 11 22.61 7.60 13.51
N ARG A 12 22.87 8.80 14.05
CA ARG A 12 21.93 9.50 14.95
C ARG A 12 20.66 9.95 14.21
N LEU A 13 20.77 10.39 12.96
CA LEU A 13 19.61 10.74 12.13
C LEU A 13 18.75 9.50 11.82
N VAL A 14 19.38 8.37 11.49
CA VAL A 14 18.68 7.09 11.23
C VAL A 14 17.94 6.59 12.48
N LYS A 15 18.56 6.68 13.66
CA LYS A 15 17.88 6.30 14.92
C LYS A 15 16.70 7.20 15.26
N LYS A 16 16.74 8.49 14.86
CA LYS A 16 15.63 9.42 15.09
C LYS A 16 14.46 9.20 14.13
N SER A 17 14.70 8.63 12.94
CA SER A 17 13.66 8.34 11.95
C SER A 17 12.87 7.05 12.21
N VAL A 18 13.33 6.19 13.11
CA VAL A 18 12.63 4.95 13.47
C VAL A 18 11.99 5.12 14.84
N ASP A 19 10.70 5.45 14.87
CA ASP A 19 9.91 5.45 16.10
C ASP A 19 9.60 4.01 16.51
N VAL A 20 10.47 3.46 17.36
CA VAL A 20 10.36 2.09 17.88
C VAL A 20 9.05 1.88 18.65
N LYS A 21 8.53 2.90 19.32
CA LYS A 21 7.27 2.79 20.07
C LYS A 21 6.08 2.69 19.12
N ALA A 22 6.05 3.52 18.09
CA ALA A 22 5.02 3.41 17.04
C ALA A 22 5.07 2.03 16.36
N TYR A 23 6.27 1.47 16.14
CA TYR A 23 6.39 0.11 15.62
C TYR A 23 5.83 -0.95 16.58
N GLU A 24 6.12 -0.87 17.88
CA GLU A 24 5.58 -1.81 18.86
C GLU A 24 4.06 -1.74 18.99
N GLU A 25 3.46 -0.55 18.88
CA GLU A 25 2.01 -0.33 18.91
C GLU A 25 1.29 -0.93 17.69
N LEU A 26 1.97 -1.09 16.56
CA LEU A 26 1.42 -1.71 15.34
C LEU A 26 1.30 -3.24 15.43
N HIS A 27 1.88 -3.88 16.46
CA HIS A 27 1.83 -5.33 16.62
C HIS A 27 0.71 -5.76 17.57
N TRP A 28 -0.20 -6.58 17.07
CA TRP A 28 -1.16 -7.26 17.93
C TRP A 28 -0.45 -8.32 18.80
N ARG A 29 -0.81 -8.39 20.09
CA ARG A 29 -0.36 -9.41 21.04
C ARG A 29 -1.58 -10.06 21.69
N GLY A 30 -1.59 -11.39 21.77
CA GLY A 30 -2.67 -12.14 22.41
C GLY A 30 -2.50 -13.64 22.24
N THR A 31 -3.46 -14.41 22.78
CA THR A 31 -3.46 -15.87 22.61
C THR A 31 -4.04 -16.26 21.26
N PHE A 32 -3.74 -17.47 20.76
CA PHE A 32 -4.38 -17.97 19.54
C PHE A 32 -5.91 -17.96 19.61
N LYS A 33 -6.50 -18.20 20.79
CA LYS A 33 -7.94 -18.10 21.02
C LYS A 33 -8.47 -16.68 20.77
N ASP A 34 -7.72 -15.66 21.18
CA ASP A 34 -8.10 -14.26 20.96
C ASP A 34 -7.97 -13.89 19.48
N TYR A 35 -6.95 -14.39 18.79
CA TYR A 35 -6.84 -14.25 17.35
C TYR A 35 -8.05 -14.87 16.62
N LEU A 36 -8.46 -16.09 16.99
CA LEU A 36 -9.62 -16.75 16.38
C LEU A 36 -10.92 -15.97 16.60
N LYS A 37 -11.11 -15.31 17.75
CA LYS A 37 -12.27 -14.41 17.95
C LYS A 37 -12.27 -13.26 16.94
N ILE A 38 -11.10 -12.66 16.68
CA ILE A 38 -10.95 -11.57 15.69
C ILE A 38 -11.27 -12.10 14.29
N VAL A 39 -10.81 -13.30 13.92
CA VAL A 39 -11.12 -13.91 12.61
C VAL A 39 -12.61 -14.19 12.46
N ILE A 40 -13.29 -14.65 13.51
CA ILE A 40 -14.74 -14.90 13.49
C ILE A 40 -15.52 -13.59 13.31
N ASP A 41 -15.12 -12.53 14.02
CA ASP A 41 -15.76 -11.21 13.95
C ASP A 41 -15.46 -10.47 12.63
N LYS A 42 -14.21 -10.55 12.17
CA LYS A 42 -13.71 -9.92 10.95
C LYS A 42 -12.86 -10.90 10.14
N PRO A 43 -13.47 -11.73 9.28
CA PRO A 43 -12.76 -12.73 8.48
C PRO A 43 -11.66 -12.17 7.58
N ASP A 44 -11.77 -10.90 7.16
CA ASP A 44 -10.78 -10.23 6.30
C ASP A 44 -9.37 -10.19 6.90
N VAL A 45 -9.23 -10.29 8.23
CA VAL A 45 -7.93 -10.34 8.91
C VAL A 45 -7.14 -11.61 8.59
N ALA A 46 -7.78 -12.66 8.07
CA ALA A 46 -7.13 -13.88 7.62
C ALA A 46 -6.65 -13.80 6.15
N ARG A 47 -7.06 -12.77 5.39
CA ARG A 47 -6.64 -12.60 3.98
C ARG A 47 -5.16 -12.26 3.91
N ASN A 48 -4.51 -12.80 2.88
CA ASN A 48 -3.08 -12.57 2.65
C ASN A 48 -2.80 -11.15 2.13
N ALA A 49 -1.52 -10.76 2.08
CA ALA A 49 -1.12 -9.42 1.64
C ALA A 49 -1.52 -9.11 0.18
N TRP A 50 -1.50 -10.10 -0.71
CA TRP A 50 -1.83 -9.95 -2.13
C TRP A 50 -3.32 -9.65 -2.32
N GLN A 51 -4.18 -10.42 -1.65
CA GLN A 51 -5.62 -10.21 -1.65
C GLN A 51 -5.99 -8.82 -1.11
N ARG A 52 -5.39 -8.41 0.01
CA ARG A 52 -5.64 -7.08 0.60
C ARG A 52 -5.22 -5.94 -0.33
N LEU A 53 -4.06 -6.05 -0.97
CA LEU A 53 -3.59 -5.06 -1.94
C LEU A 53 -4.53 -4.99 -3.15
N HIS A 54 -4.93 -6.13 -3.68
CA HIS A 54 -5.88 -6.19 -4.79
C HIS A 54 -7.21 -5.52 -4.43
N ASP A 55 -7.78 -5.84 -3.28
CA ASP A 55 -9.04 -5.24 -2.82
C ASP A 55 -8.89 -3.72 -2.60
N MET A 56 -7.76 -3.28 -2.05
CA MET A 56 -7.46 -1.87 -1.85
C MET A 56 -7.43 -1.10 -3.18
N VAL A 57 -6.77 -1.64 -4.20
CA VAL A 57 -6.73 -1.02 -5.53
C VAL A 57 -8.13 -0.94 -6.15
N LEU A 58 -8.95 -1.98 -5.97
CA LEU A 58 -10.32 -2.00 -6.49
C LEU A 58 -11.31 -1.15 -5.69
N SER A 59 -11.01 -0.82 -4.44
CA SER A 59 -11.94 -0.15 -3.52
C SER A 59 -12.43 1.22 -4.00
N TYR A 60 -11.65 1.91 -4.84
CA TYR A 60 -12.01 3.21 -5.44
C TYR A 60 -12.68 3.08 -6.81
N GLY A 61 -12.95 1.86 -7.26
CA GLY A 61 -13.55 1.56 -8.55
C GLY A 61 -12.59 1.66 -9.73
N THR A 62 -13.12 1.32 -10.89
CA THR A 62 -12.39 1.33 -12.16
C THR A 62 -13.22 2.02 -13.24
N ARG A 63 -12.54 2.55 -14.25
CA ARG A 63 -13.15 3.09 -15.47
C ARG A 63 -12.52 2.44 -16.69
N GLU A 64 -13.35 2.06 -17.65
CA GLU A 64 -12.88 1.49 -18.92
C GLU A 64 -12.88 2.55 -20.01
N TYR A 65 -11.82 2.56 -20.83
CA TYR A 65 -11.76 3.41 -22.01
C TYR A 65 -11.08 2.69 -23.16
N THR A 66 -11.35 3.12 -24.39
CA THR A 66 -10.72 2.56 -25.59
C THR A 66 -9.60 3.47 -26.07
N ARG A 67 -8.39 2.92 -26.24
CA ARG A 67 -7.25 3.63 -26.81
C ARG A 67 -6.54 2.75 -27.82
N PHE A 68 -6.35 3.26 -29.04
CA PHE A 68 -5.77 2.50 -30.15
C PHE A 68 -6.48 1.16 -30.40
N LYS A 69 -7.81 1.15 -30.34
CA LYS A 69 -8.68 -0.04 -30.47
C LYS A 69 -8.52 -1.08 -29.35
N GLU A 70 -7.74 -0.81 -28.31
CA GLU A 70 -7.65 -1.66 -27.14
C GLU A 70 -8.48 -1.12 -25.98
N LYS A 71 -9.19 -2.02 -25.27
CA LYS A 71 -9.86 -1.70 -24.01
C LYS A 71 -8.83 -1.64 -22.89
N ILE A 72 -8.76 -0.50 -22.20
CA ILE A 72 -7.87 -0.26 -21.08
C ILE A 72 -8.72 -0.03 -19.84
N VAL A 73 -8.37 -0.73 -18.76
CA VAL A 73 -8.93 -0.53 -17.43
C VAL A 73 -8.05 0.45 -16.68
N HIS A 74 -8.63 1.56 -16.26
CA HIS A 74 -8.01 2.51 -15.36
C HIS A 74 -8.52 2.27 -13.93
N TYR A 75 -7.60 2.21 -12.96
CA TYR A 75 -7.93 2.02 -11.55
C TYR A 75 -7.86 3.37 -10.83
N ASN A 76 -9.00 3.83 -10.32
CA ASN A 76 -9.12 5.16 -9.71
C ASN A 76 -8.25 5.31 -8.45
N PHE A 77 -7.84 4.20 -7.82
CA PHE A 77 -6.88 4.20 -6.72
C PHE A 77 -5.60 4.97 -7.05
N PHE A 78 -5.11 4.88 -8.30
CA PHE A 78 -3.89 5.58 -8.72
C PHE A 78 -4.11 7.04 -9.10
N ASP A 79 -5.35 7.55 -9.06
CA ASP A 79 -5.65 8.98 -9.19
C ASP A 79 -5.47 9.73 -7.86
N ASP A 80 -5.04 9.03 -6.79
CA ASP A 80 -4.89 9.58 -5.44
C ASP A 80 -6.17 10.31 -4.95
N PRO A 81 -7.25 9.56 -4.69
CA PRO A 81 -8.55 10.11 -4.31
C PRO A 81 -8.58 10.70 -2.88
N ILE A 82 -7.56 10.43 -2.06
CA ILE A 82 -7.49 10.92 -0.66
C ILE A 82 -6.85 12.31 -0.64
N ASP A 83 -5.70 12.48 -1.30
CA ASP A 83 -4.96 13.75 -1.33
C ASP A 83 -5.23 14.57 -2.59
N ASN A 84 -6.34 14.28 -3.28
CA ASN A 84 -6.84 15.01 -4.45
C ASN A 84 -5.81 15.13 -5.59
N GLY A 85 -5.20 14.00 -5.94
CA GLY A 85 -4.31 13.88 -7.09
C GLY A 85 -2.87 14.31 -6.85
N LYS A 86 -2.47 14.51 -5.59
CA LYS A 86 -1.12 14.96 -5.23
C LYS A 86 -0.05 13.95 -5.65
N ASP A 87 -0.31 12.67 -5.44
CA ASP A 87 0.59 11.55 -5.76
C ASP A 87 0.03 10.67 -6.89
N ALA A 88 -0.83 11.22 -7.74
CA ALA A 88 -1.48 10.50 -8.83
C ALA A 88 -0.50 10.04 -9.93
N ILE A 89 -0.77 8.85 -10.49
CA ILE A 89 0.03 8.22 -11.54
C ILE A 89 -0.71 8.27 -12.88
N TYR A 90 -0.15 9.03 -13.83
CA TYR A 90 -0.75 9.23 -15.15
C TYR A 90 -0.01 8.48 -16.26
N GLY A 91 -0.76 8.05 -17.28
CA GLY A 91 -0.20 7.50 -18.53
C GLY A 91 0.35 6.08 -18.44
N LEU A 92 0.34 5.46 -17.26
CA LEU A 92 0.87 4.11 -17.02
C LEU A 92 -0.20 3.02 -16.93
N ASP A 93 -1.44 3.29 -17.36
CA ASP A 93 -2.59 2.38 -17.21
C ASP A 93 -2.29 0.94 -17.64
N ARG A 94 -1.63 0.73 -18.79
CA ARG A 94 -1.26 -0.61 -19.26
C ARG A 94 -0.27 -1.32 -18.32
N ALA A 95 0.69 -0.59 -17.77
CA ALA A 95 1.64 -1.14 -16.81
C ALA A 95 0.95 -1.46 -15.48
N LEU A 96 0.07 -0.57 -15.03
CA LEU A 96 -0.74 -0.76 -13.83
C LEU A 96 -1.70 -1.93 -13.98
N MET A 97 -2.32 -2.13 -15.15
CA MET A 97 -3.11 -3.34 -15.45
C MET A 97 -2.30 -4.62 -15.29
N ARG A 98 -1.07 -4.65 -15.82
CA ARG A 98 -0.18 -5.82 -15.64
C ARG A 98 0.17 -6.03 -14.18
N LEU A 99 0.48 -4.96 -13.45
CA LEU A 99 0.78 -5.02 -12.01
C LEU A 99 -0.41 -5.60 -11.22
N VAL A 100 -1.60 -5.04 -11.41
CA VAL A 100 -2.80 -5.51 -10.70
C VAL A 100 -3.13 -6.96 -11.06
N ASN A 101 -2.92 -7.35 -12.33
CA ASN A 101 -3.12 -8.72 -12.76
C ASN A 101 -2.11 -9.70 -12.12
N ILE A 102 -0.88 -9.27 -11.83
CA ILE A 102 0.08 -10.06 -11.06
C ILE A 102 -0.44 -10.24 -9.62
N ILE A 103 -0.90 -9.15 -9.00
CA ILE A 103 -1.36 -9.16 -7.59
C ILE A 103 -2.64 -10.00 -7.39
N LYS A 104 -3.44 -10.17 -8.45
CA LYS A 104 -4.65 -10.98 -8.45
C LYS A 104 -4.30 -12.48 -8.30
N SER A 105 -4.26 -12.95 -7.04
CA SER A 105 -4.21 -14.37 -6.62
C SER A 105 -5.60 -14.91 -6.30
#